data_AF-A0A0K1E7I4-F1
#
_entry.id   AF-A0A0K1E7I4-F1
#
_cell.length_a   1.000
_cell.length_b   1.000
_cell.length_c   1.000
_cell.angle_alpha   90.00
_cell.angle_beta   90.00
_cell.angle_gamma   90.00
#
_symmetry.space_group_name_H-M   'P 1'
#
loop_
_entity.id
_entity.type
_entity.pdbx_description
1 polymer ?
#
loop_
_entity_poly.entity_id
_entity_poly.type
_entity_poly.pdbx_seq_one_letter_code
_entity_poly.pdbx_strand_id
1 'polypeptide(L)'
;MRRLVLLALALSPLACKALDPPPPPPQVIAIRVESDPGRPLTGADLIYNGQKVAQTDTNGVGKLRLGGRDGELFDIIVACPEGYTSPERPTQVMLRRLADPTKNPEYFASCPPTTRSVVVAVRADGAPNTPITFLGREVARTDESGAAHVLLKLQPGEQFDLTIDTKQQGTELMPQSPARTFAVGQRNDVFTFDQKFERVVAPKAVRYAPSKPVGPVKIN
;
A
#
# COMPACT_ATOMS: atom_id res chain seq x y z
N MET A 1 -60.99 -29.89 -74.13
CA MET A 1 -61.12 -28.51 -73.59
C MET A 1 -61.39 -28.59 -72.10
N ARG A 2 -60.86 -27.61 -71.35
CA ARG A 2 -61.03 -27.32 -69.91
C ARG A 2 -60.22 -28.15 -68.90
N ARG A 3 -59.03 -27.59 -68.63
CA ARG A 3 -58.20 -27.77 -67.44
C ARG A 3 -58.99 -27.34 -66.20
N LEU A 4 -58.98 -28.15 -65.14
CA LEU A 4 -59.29 -27.69 -63.78
C LEU A 4 -57.97 -27.69 -62.99
N VAL A 5 -57.57 -26.51 -62.55
CA VAL A 5 -56.32 -26.23 -61.85
C VAL A 5 -56.53 -26.46 -60.36
N LEU A 6 -55.72 -27.34 -59.77
CA LEU A 6 -55.54 -27.46 -58.32
C LEU A 6 -54.79 -26.22 -57.81
N LEU A 7 -55.39 -25.49 -56.85
CA LEU A 7 -54.70 -24.45 -56.08
C LEU A 7 -54.48 -24.99 -54.65
N ALA A 8 -53.29 -25.53 -54.40
CA ALA A 8 -52.83 -25.87 -53.06
C ALA A 8 -52.26 -24.60 -52.40
N LEU A 9 -52.98 -24.05 -51.43
CA LEU A 9 -52.53 -22.92 -50.61
C LEU A 9 -51.57 -23.44 -49.55
N ALA A 10 -50.26 -23.39 -49.83
CA ALA A 10 -49.21 -23.63 -48.85
C ALA A 10 -49.04 -22.37 -47.97
N LEU A 11 -49.61 -22.39 -46.77
CA LEU A 11 -49.38 -21.37 -45.74
C LEU A 11 -48.01 -21.61 -45.09
N SER A 12 -47.02 -20.82 -45.48
CA SER A 12 -45.67 -20.83 -44.90
C SER A 12 -45.65 -20.10 -43.54
N PRO A 13 -45.20 -20.72 -42.44
CA PRO A 13 -45.00 -20.03 -41.16
C PRO A 13 -43.66 -19.27 -41.15
N LEU A 14 -43.64 -18.09 -41.77
CA LEU A 14 -42.48 -17.19 -41.82
C LEU A 14 -42.85 -15.82 -41.24
N ALA A 15 -43.25 -15.72 -39.97
CA ALA A 15 -43.62 -14.39 -39.42
C ALA A 15 -43.55 -14.19 -37.90
N CYS A 16 -42.72 -14.93 -37.14
CA CYS A 16 -42.61 -14.70 -35.68
C CYS A 16 -41.28 -14.09 -35.19
N LYS A 17 -40.46 -13.49 -36.06
CA LYS A 17 -39.22 -12.78 -35.63
C LYS A 17 -39.25 -11.25 -35.80
N ALA A 18 -40.34 -10.68 -36.31
CA ALA A 18 -40.45 -9.24 -36.59
C ALA A 18 -41.14 -8.43 -35.48
N LEU A 19 -41.48 -9.04 -34.35
CA LEU A 19 -42.20 -8.40 -33.24
C LEU A 19 -41.36 -8.22 -31.97
N ASP A 20 -40.09 -8.65 -31.97
CA ASP A 20 -39.22 -8.41 -30.83
C ASP A 20 -38.75 -6.94 -30.87
N PRO A 21 -39.00 -6.15 -29.80
CA PRO A 21 -38.49 -4.79 -29.72
C PRO A 21 -36.97 -4.81 -29.80
N PRO A 22 -36.32 -3.81 -30.44
CA PRO A 22 -34.87 -3.76 -30.54
C PRO A 22 -34.26 -3.78 -29.13
N PRO A 23 -33.13 -4.48 -28.91
CA PRO A 23 -32.50 -4.54 -27.61
C PRO A 23 -32.18 -3.13 -27.11
N PRO A 24 -32.35 -2.87 -25.80
CA PRO A 24 -32.09 -1.54 -25.26
C PRO A 24 -30.64 -1.11 -25.54
N PRO A 25 -30.41 0.19 -25.78
CA PRO A 25 -29.06 0.69 -26.08
C PRO A 25 -28.12 0.43 -24.89
N PRO A 26 -26.83 0.13 -25.15
CA PRO A 26 -25.82 0.03 -24.11
C PRO A 26 -25.72 1.33 -23.31
N GLN A 27 -25.60 1.22 -21.99
CA GLN A 27 -25.43 2.37 -21.11
C GLN A 27 -23.96 2.61 -20.83
N VAL A 28 -23.59 3.88 -20.70
CA VAL A 28 -22.25 4.28 -20.30
C VAL A 28 -22.22 4.36 -18.77
N ILE A 29 -21.23 3.73 -18.17
CA ILE A 29 -20.89 3.91 -16.76
C ILE A 29 -19.46 4.41 -16.64
N ALA A 30 -19.14 5.00 -15.50
CA ALA A 30 -17.80 5.42 -15.14
C ALA A 30 -17.31 4.62 -13.92
N ILE A 31 -16.05 4.18 -13.96
CA ILE A 31 -15.34 3.67 -12.79
C ILE A 31 -14.18 4.61 -12.52
N ARG A 32 -14.20 5.26 -11.36
CA ARG A 32 -13.09 6.02 -10.83
C ARG A 32 -12.16 5.09 -10.05
N VAL A 33 -10.90 5.11 -10.42
CA VAL A 33 -9.84 4.37 -9.74
C VAL A 33 -8.91 5.37 -9.08
N GLU A 34 -8.68 5.18 -7.79
CA GLU A 34 -7.80 6.03 -6.99
C GLU A 34 -6.67 5.21 -6.38
N SER A 35 -5.48 5.81 -6.27
CA SER A 35 -4.35 5.17 -5.59
C SER A 35 -4.41 5.35 -4.09
N ASP A 36 -4.52 6.60 -3.66
CA ASP A 36 -4.82 7.01 -2.31
C ASP A 36 -6.08 7.88 -2.34
N PRO A 37 -6.77 8.11 -1.21
CA PRO A 37 -7.99 8.92 -1.19
C PRO A 37 -7.80 10.27 -1.90
N GLY A 38 -8.60 10.49 -2.94
CA GLY A 38 -8.57 11.71 -3.76
C GLY A 38 -7.42 11.81 -4.78
N ARG A 39 -6.60 10.76 -4.94
CA ARG A 39 -5.53 10.72 -5.95
C ARG A 39 -5.96 9.84 -7.13
N PRO A 40 -6.33 10.43 -8.28
CA PRO A 40 -6.73 9.64 -9.44
C PRO A 40 -5.58 8.77 -9.94
N LEU A 41 -5.90 7.54 -10.36
CA LEU A 41 -4.92 6.61 -10.91
C LEU A 41 -5.15 6.34 -12.40
N THR A 42 -4.20 6.77 -13.21
CA THR A 42 -4.17 6.54 -14.66
C THR A 42 -3.62 5.17 -15.00
N GLY A 43 -4.08 4.59 -16.10
CA GLY A 43 -3.52 3.36 -16.67
C GLY A 43 -4.03 2.06 -16.04
N ALA A 44 -5.00 2.11 -15.12
CA ALA A 44 -5.64 0.92 -14.58
C ALA A 44 -6.57 0.31 -15.63
N ASP A 45 -6.46 -1.00 -15.83
CA ASP A 45 -7.26 -1.73 -16.81
C ASP A 45 -8.57 -2.20 -16.19
N LEU A 46 -9.67 -1.94 -16.89
CA LEU A 46 -11.00 -2.42 -16.53
C LEU A 46 -11.30 -3.65 -17.39
N ILE A 47 -11.52 -4.77 -16.73
CA ILE A 47 -11.64 -6.09 -17.34
C ILE A 47 -13.03 -6.65 -17.07
N TYR A 48 -13.69 -7.12 -18.12
CA TYR A 48 -14.98 -7.80 -18.04
C TYR A 48 -14.92 -9.08 -18.88
N ASN A 49 -15.37 -10.21 -18.32
CA ASN A 49 -15.28 -11.53 -18.95
C ASN A 49 -13.89 -11.87 -19.52
N GLY A 50 -12.84 -11.49 -18.78
CA GLY A 50 -11.45 -11.73 -19.15
C GLY A 50 -10.89 -10.83 -20.27
N GLN A 51 -11.69 -9.88 -20.77
CA GLN A 51 -11.25 -8.93 -21.80
C GLN A 51 -11.12 -7.53 -21.22
N LYS A 52 -10.03 -6.84 -21.59
CA LYS A 52 -9.87 -5.41 -21.30
C LYS A 52 -10.93 -4.63 -22.08
N VAL A 53 -11.86 -4.00 -21.37
CA VAL A 53 -12.95 -3.22 -21.95
C VAL A 53 -12.70 -1.71 -21.89
N ALA A 54 -11.85 -1.26 -20.97
CA ALA A 54 -11.45 0.14 -20.85
C ALA A 54 -10.12 0.26 -20.07
N GLN A 55 -9.56 1.47 -20.06
CA GLN A 55 -8.44 1.86 -19.22
C GLN A 55 -8.72 3.24 -18.62
N THR A 56 -8.23 3.50 -17.42
CA THR A 56 -8.42 4.81 -16.77
C THR A 56 -7.55 5.90 -17.39
N ASP A 57 -8.13 7.08 -17.55
CA ASP A 57 -7.47 8.26 -18.09
C ASP A 57 -6.66 9.04 -17.03
N THR A 58 -6.20 10.25 -17.40
CA THR A 58 -5.46 11.16 -16.49
C THR A 58 -6.26 11.61 -15.28
N ASN A 59 -7.59 11.52 -15.32
CA ASN A 59 -8.48 11.81 -14.21
C ASN A 59 -8.81 10.56 -13.38
N GLY A 60 -8.19 9.42 -13.69
CA GLY A 60 -8.43 8.15 -13.03
C GLY A 60 -9.77 7.54 -13.38
N VAL A 61 -10.41 7.95 -14.49
CA VAL A 61 -11.75 7.49 -14.85
C VAL A 61 -11.66 6.61 -16.08
N GLY A 62 -12.24 5.40 -15.98
CA GLY A 62 -12.48 4.52 -17.12
C GLY A 62 -13.98 4.48 -17.43
N LYS A 63 -14.35 4.72 -18.69
CA LYS A 63 -15.74 4.65 -19.16
C LYS A 63 -15.96 3.37 -19.95
N LEU A 64 -17.00 2.62 -19.62
CA LEU A 64 -17.37 1.40 -20.33
C LEU A 64 -18.85 1.42 -20.74
N ARG A 65 -19.15 0.71 -21.82
CA ARG A 65 -20.50 0.54 -22.36
C ARG A 65 -20.99 -0.86 -22.02
N LEU A 66 -22.06 -0.94 -21.24
CA LEU A 66 -22.67 -2.21 -20.83
C LEU A 66 -24.07 -2.33 -21.43
N GLY A 67 -24.34 -3.44 -22.11
CA GLY A 67 -25.68 -3.83 -22.53
C GLY A 67 -26.29 -4.77 -21.51
N GLY A 68 -27.56 -4.56 -21.16
CA GLY A 68 -28.24 -5.38 -20.16
C GLY A 68 -29.61 -4.83 -19.75
N ARG A 69 -30.23 -5.52 -18.80
CA ARG A 69 -31.48 -5.10 -18.16
C ARG A 69 -31.19 -4.13 -17.03
N ASP A 70 -32.13 -3.23 -16.78
CA ASP A 70 -32.05 -2.39 -15.59
C ASP A 70 -32.05 -3.27 -14.33
N GLY A 71 -31.15 -2.99 -13.39
CA GLY A 71 -30.92 -3.80 -12.19
C GLY A 71 -29.97 -5.00 -12.39
N GLU A 72 -29.49 -5.27 -13.61
CA GLU A 72 -28.51 -6.34 -13.85
C GLU A 72 -27.15 -5.98 -13.24
N LEU A 73 -26.47 -6.98 -12.65
CA LEU A 73 -25.19 -6.82 -11.98
C LEU A 73 -24.04 -7.32 -12.87
N PHE A 74 -22.96 -6.56 -12.90
CA PHE A 74 -21.75 -6.84 -13.67
C PHE A 74 -20.55 -6.80 -12.74
N ASP A 75 -19.72 -7.83 -12.80
CA ASP A 75 -18.46 -7.89 -12.06
C ASP A 75 -17.33 -7.35 -12.93
N ILE A 76 -16.84 -6.16 -12.59
CA ILE A 76 -15.73 -5.52 -13.30
C ILE A 76 -14.46 -5.72 -12.49
N ILE A 77 -13.48 -6.41 -13.07
CA ILE A 77 -12.16 -6.58 -12.46
C ILE A 77 -11.33 -5.34 -12.77
N VAL A 78 -10.67 -4.80 -11.76
CA VAL A 78 -9.73 -3.67 -11.90
C VAL A 78 -8.32 -4.21 -11.75
N ALA A 79 -7.55 -4.18 -12.82
CA ALA A 79 -6.14 -4.51 -12.82
C ALA A 79 -5.32 -3.23 -12.72
N CYS A 80 -4.69 -3.03 -11.56
CA CYS A 80 -3.87 -1.85 -11.30
C CYS A 80 -2.50 -1.95 -12.00
N PRO A 81 -1.90 -0.82 -12.40
CA PRO A 81 -0.58 -0.79 -13.01
C PRO A 81 0.52 -1.17 -11.99
N GLU A 82 1.75 -1.33 -12.50
CA GLU A 82 2.92 -1.65 -11.67
C GLU A 82 3.09 -0.64 -10.51
N GLY A 83 3.46 -1.16 -9.34
CA GLY A 83 3.61 -0.37 -8.11
C GLY A 83 2.31 -0.18 -7.33
N TYR A 84 1.20 -0.76 -7.78
CA TYR A 84 -0.09 -0.70 -7.10
C TYR A 84 -0.72 -2.11 -6.96
N THR A 85 -1.48 -2.29 -5.89
CA THR A 85 -2.16 -3.56 -5.59
C THR A 85 -3.58 -3.55 -6.14
N SER A 86 -3.95 -4.61 -6.86
CA SER A 86 -5.31 -4.78 -7.38
C SER A 86 -6.31 -5.22 -6.29
N PRO A 87 -7.57 -4.75 -6.32
CA PRO A 87 -8.62 -5.28 -5.46
C PRO A 87 -8.78 -6.79 -5.63
N GLU A 88 -8.90 -7.52 -4.51
CA GLU A 88 -9.16 -8.97 -4.54
C GLU A 88 -10.55 -9.32 -5.04
N ARG A 89 -11.51 -8.40 -4.87
CA ARG A 89 -12.90 -8.56 -5.28
C ARG A 89 -13.23 -7.64 -6.45
N PRO A 90 -13.98 -8.12 -7.46
CA PRO A 90 -14.47 -7.28 -8.53
C PRO A 90 -15.32 -6.11 -8.01
N THR A 91 -15.29 -5.00 -8.73
CA THR A 91 -16.23 -3.90 -8.53
C THR A 91 -17.59 -4.32 -9.10
N GLN A 92 -18.55 -4.55 -8.22
CA GLN A 92 -19.92 -4.86 -8.61
C GLN A 92 -20.63 -3.61 -9.11
N VAL A 93 -20.98 -3.61 -10.39
CA VAL A 93 -21.71 -2.54 -11.06
C VAL A 93 -23.14 -2.97 -11.29
N MET A 94 -24.09 -2.16 -10.84
CA MET A 94 -25.51 -2.35 -11.17
C MET A 94 -25.92 -1.43 -12.32
N LEU A 95 -26.38 -2.02 -13.43
CA LEU A 95 -26.86 -1.25 -14.56
C LEU A 95 -28.13 -0.48 -14.16
N ARG A 96 -28.04 0.85 -14.12
CA ARG A 96 -29.15 1.72 -13.72
C ARG A 96 -29.36 2.84 -14.72
N ARG A 97 -30.54 2.89 -15.30
CA ARG A 97 -30.99 4.01 -16.15
C ARG A 97 -31.25 5.22 -15.26
N LEU A 98 -30.45 6.26 -15.48
CA LEU A 98 -30.68 7.55 -14.83
C LEU A 98 -31.78 8.31 -15.58
N ALA A 99 -32.58 9.08 -14.83
CA ALA A 99 -33.61 9.95 -15.40
C ALA A 99 -32.99 11.05 -16.29
N ASP A 100 -31.77 11.48 -15.93
CA ASP A 100 -30.95 12.37 -16.73
C ASP A 100 -29.99 11.54 -17.60
N PRO A 101 -30.21 11.46 -18.93
CA PRO A 101 -29.40 10.65 -19.83
C PRO A 101 -28.00 11.23 -20.06
N THR A 102 -27.72 12.45 -19.58
CA THR A 102 -26.38 13.07 -19.67
C THR A 102 -25.44 12.65 -18.55
N LYS A 103 -25.99 12.06 -17.48
CA LYS A 103 -25.23 11.55 -16.35
C LYS A 103 -24.96 10.07 -16.51
N ASN A 104 -23.81 9.64 -16.01
CA ASN A 104 -23.43 8.24 -15.97
C ASN A 104 -23.33 7.81 -14.51
N PRO A 105 -23.83 6.63 -14.13
CA PRO A 105 -23.51 6.03 -12.84
C PRO A 105 -21.98 5.94 -12.65
N GLU A 106 -21.52 6.30 -11.46
CA GLU A 106 -20.10 6.31 -11.10
C GLU A 106 -19.86 5.32 -9.94
N TYR A 107 -18.84 4.48 -10.12
CA TYR A 107 -18.38 3.50 -9.15
C TYR A 107 -16.92 3.76 -8.80
N PHE A 108 -16.48 3.24 -7.65
CA PHE A 108 -15.15 3.47 -7.13
C PHE A 108 -14.39 2.15 -6.97
N ALA A 109 -13.11 2.20 -7.30
CA ALA A 109 -12.14 1.16 -6.98
C ALA A 109 -10.87 1.81 -6.43
N SER A 110 -10.14 1.07 -5.61
CA SER A 110 -8.89 1.53 -5.01
C SER A 110 -7.74 0.64 -5.44
N CYS A 111 -6.64 1.27 -5.82
CA CYS A 111 -5.39 0.65 -6.22
C CYS A 111 -4.28 1.18 -5.31
N PRO A 112 -4.20 0.76 -4.02
CA PRO A 112 -3.21 1.30 -3.10
C PRO A 112 -1.78 0.99 -3.57
N PRO A 113 -0.80 1.90 -3.37
CA PRO A 113 0.61 1.62 -3.62
C PRO A 113 1.10 0.35 -2.91
N THR A 114 1.95 -0.43 -3.57
CA THR A 114 2.57 -1.65 -2.99
C THR A 114 3.58 -1.33 -1.90
N THR A 115 4.07 -0.09 -1.85
CA THR A 115 5.01 0.40 -0.84
C THR A 115 4.56 1.72 -0.25
N ARG A 116 4.84 1.94 1.04
CA ARG A 116 4.64 3.20 1.76
C ARG A 116 5.97 3.81 2.15
N SER A 117 6.01 5.13 2.10
CA SER A 117 7.13 5.91 2.61
C SER A 117 6.97 6.12 4.10
N VAL A 118 7.99 5.76 4.86
CA VAL A 118 8.04 5.97 6.30
C VAL A 118 9.25 6.82 6.63
N VAL A 119 9.04 7.85 7.43
CA VAL A 119 10.12 8.65 8.01
C VAL A 119 10.25 8.33 9.49
N VAL A 120 11.45 8.01 9.95
CA VAL A 120 11.73 7.91 11.39
C VAL A 120 12.61 9.07 11.81
N ALA A 121 12.08 9.93 12.67
CA ALA A 121 12.84 10.96 13.36
C ALA A 121 13.56 10.32 14.54
N VAL A 122 14.89 10.34 14.53
CA VAL A 122 15.72 9.72 15.56
C VAL A 122 16.33 10.81 16.42
N ARG A 123 16.26 10.61 17.73
CA ARG A 123 16.90 11.45 18.74
C ARG A 123 17.70 10.56 19.68
N ALA A 124 19.02 10.69 19.62
CA ALA A 124 19.98 9.94 20.38
C ALA A 124 20.70 10.88 21.38
N ASP A 125 20.01 11.22 22.46
CA ASP A 125 20.54 12.15 23.48
C ASP A 125 21.84 11.58 24.08
N GLY A 126 22.95 12.30 23.98
CA GLY A 126 24.26 11.88 24.49
C GLY A 126 25.08 11.02 23.52
N ALA A 127 24.57 10.76 22.31
CA ALA A 127 25.23 9.95 21.29
C ALA A 127 25.28 10.67 19.92
N PRO A 128 26.17 11.67 19.77
CA PRO A 128 26.37 12.34 18.49
C PRO A 128 27.14 11.47 17.49
N ASN A 129 26.98 11.76 16.20
CA ASN A 129 27.71 11.09 15.10
C ASN A 129 27.54 9.56 15.07
N THR A 130 26.41 9.06 15.58
CA THR A 130 26.11 7.63 15.73
C THR A 130 25.45 7.07 14.46
N PRO A 131 25.96 5.96 13.90
CA PRO A 131 25.28 5.28 12.81
C PRO A 131 23.90 4.78 13.23
N ILE A 132 22.90 4.96 12.36
CA ILE A 132 21.60 4.31 12.45
C ILE A 132 21.56 3.23 11.38
N THR A 133 21.25 2.01 11.79
CA THR A 133 21.28 0.84 10.92
C THR A 133 19.90 0.21 10.75
N PHE A 134 19.65 -0.27 9.53
CA PHE A 134 18.51 -1.10 9.17
C PHE A 134 19.07 -2.36 8.50
N LEU A 135 18.71 -3.55 9.00
CA LEU A 135 19.27 -4.83 8.54
C LEU A 135 20.82 -4.84 8.53
N GLY A 136 21.42 -4.21 9.54
CA GLY A 136 22.88 -4.12 9.71
C GLY A 136 23.59 -3.16 8.75
N ARG A 137 22.86 -2.44 7.89
CA ARG A 137 23.42 -1.43 6.98
C ARG A 137 23.14 -0.04 7.51
N GLU A 138 24.15 0.84 7.50
CA GLU A 138 23.97 2.25 7.84
C GLU A 138 23.04 2.92 6.83
N VAL A 139 21.92 3.45 7.33
CA VAL A 139 20.90 4.16 6.54
C VAL A 139 20.86 5.65 6.85
N ALA A 140 21.38 6.05 8.02
CA ALA A 140 21.58 7.44 8.41
C ALA A 140 22.65 7.51 9.49
N ARG A 141 23.05 8.73 9.85
CA ARG A 141 23.96 9.02 10.95
C ARG A 141 23.45 10.23 11.71
N THR A 142 23.52 10.18 13.04
CA THR A 142 23.13 11.32 13.87
C THR A 142 24.11 12.48 13.70
N ASP A 143 23.62 13.70 13.81
CA ASP A 143 24.44 14.91 13.78
C ASP A 143 25.09 15.19 15.14
N GLU A 144 25.69 16.38 15.29
CA GLU A 144 26.32 16.83 16.53
C GLU A 144 25.33 16.96 17.71
N SER A 145 24.05 17.15 17.43
CA SER A 145 22.98 17.21 18.43
C SER A 145 22.43 15.83 18.81
N GLY A 146 22.84 14.77 18.09
CA GLY A 146 22.29 13.43 18.24
C GLY A 146 20.99 13.22 17.45
N ALA A 147 20.66 14.08 16.48
CA ALA A 147 19.44 13.97 15.68
C ALA A 147 19.70 13.36 14.30
N ALA A 148 18.71 12.64 13.75
CA ALA A 148 18.72 12.18 12.36
C ALA A 148 17.30 11.92 11.85
N HIS A 149 17.17 11.79 10.53
CA HIS A 149 15.95 11.26 9.90
C HIS A 149 16.31 10.10 8.98
N VAL A 150 15.47 9.07 8.97
CA VAL A 150 15.60 7.91 8.08
C VAL A 150 14.36 7.83 7.21
N LEU A 151 14.53 7.78 5.89
CA LEU A 151 13.43 7.54 4.94
C LEU A 151 13.52 6.12 4.40
N LEU A 152 12.48 5.32 4.60
CA LEU A 152 12.37 3.95 4.08
C LEU A 152 11.13 3.81 3.20
N LYS A 153 11.21 2.93 2.19
CA LYS A 153 10.06 2.48 1.39
C LYS A 153 9.84 1.00 1.67
N LEU A 154 8.73 0.69 2.33
CA LEU A 154 8.44 -0.64 2.85
C LEU A 154 7.01 -1.05 2.49
N GLN A 155 6.68 -2.33 2.57
CA GLN A 155 5.33 -2.81 2.27
C GLN A 155 4.36 -2.47 3.41
N PRO A 156 3.08 -2.16 3.12
CA PRO A 156 2.05 -2.06 4.16
C PRO A 156 1.99 -3.34 5.01
N GLY A 157 1.95 -3.20 6.34
CA GLY A 157 1.92 -4.33 7.28
C GLY A 157 3.30 -4.93 7.60
N GLU A 158 4.37 -4.52 6.91
CA GLU A 158 5.73 -4.93 7.23
C GLU A 158 6.19 -4.38 8.59
N GLN A 159 6.97 -5.16 9.32
CA GLN A 159 7.68 -4.71 10.53
C GLN A 159 9.15 -4.50 10.21
N PHE A 160 9.74 -3.47 10.80
CA PHE A 160 11.15 -3.16 10.60
C PHE A 160 11.81 -2.66 11.88
N ASP A 161 13.09 -3.00 12.03
CA ASP A 161 13.91 -2.60 13.17
C ASP A 161 14.94 -1.55 12.78
N LEU A 162 14.98 -0.45 13.53
CA LEU A 162 16.09 0.48 13.48
C LEU A 162 16.96 0.30 14.72
N THR A 163 18.27 0.30 14.52
CA THR A 163 19.27 0.19 15.59
C THR A 163 20.20 1.39 15.57
N ILE A 164 20.39 2.03 16.72
CA ILE A 164 21.42 3.06 16.89
C ILE A 164 22.72 2.35 17.26
N ASP A 165 23.68 2.25 16.34
CA ASP A 165 24.89 1.43 16.54
C ASP A 165 25.98 2.16 17.34
N THR A 166 26.11 1.82 18.62
CA THR A 166 27.08 2.44 19.54
C THR A 166 28.48 1.82 19.50
N LYS A 167 28.74 0.80 18.66
CA LYS A 167 30.03 0.08 18.65
C LYS A 167 31.24 1.00 18.39
N GLN A 168 31.06 2.04 17.58
CA GLN A 168 32.12 3.01 17.26
C GLN A 168 32.45 3.96 18.41
N GLN A 169 31.58 4.07 19.42
CA GLN A 169 31.72 4.99 20.55
C GLN A 169 32.30 4.33 21.81
N GLY A 170 32.61 3.04 21.72
CA GLY A 170 33.16 2.25 22.84
C GLY A 170 32.09 1.73 23.79
N THR A 171 32.56 1.11 24.88
CA THR A 171 31.72 0.39 25.85
C THR A 171 31.16 1.27 26.96
N GLU A 172 31.47 2.57 26.96
CA GLU A 172 31.06 3.50 28.01
C GLU A 172 29.62 3.99 27.81
N LEU A 173 29.10 3.95 26.59
CA LEU A 173 27.78 4.46 26.25
C LEU A 173 26.71 3.37 26.50
N MET A 174 25.70 3.65 27.32
CA MET A 174 24.64 2.69 27.64
C MET A 174 23.25 3.27 27.31
N PRO A 175 22.30 2.46 26.80
CA PRO A 175 22.45 1.04 26.45
C PRO A 175 23.30 0.83 25.19
N GLN A 176 23.88 -0.36 25.03
CA GLN A 176 24.66 -0.71 23.83
C GLN A 176 23.72 -1.13 22.70
N SER A 177 23.90 -0.50 21.53
CA SER A 177 23.16 -0.76 20.29
C SER A 177 21.64 -0.96 20.47
N PRO A 178 20.90 0.00 21.06
CA PRO A 178 19.46 -0.16 21.25
C PRO A 178 18.73 -0.22 19.91
N ALA A 179 17.75 -1.12 19.84
CA ALA A 179 16.90 -1.32 18.67
C ALA A 179 15.43 -1.05 19.00
N ARG A 180 14.69 -0.57 18.01
CA ARG A 180 13.24 -0.37 18.11
C ARG A 180 12.54 -0.87 16.85
N THR A 181 11.48 -1.64 17.07
CA THR A 181 10.60 -2.16 16.02
C THR A 181 9.46 -1.19 15.74
N PHE A 182 9.15 -1.04 14.46
CA PHE A 182 8.04 -0.24 13.95
C PHE A 182 7.20 -1.10 12.99
N ALA A 183 5.94 -0.72 12.80
CA ALA A 183 5.03 -1.39 11.87
C ALA A 183 4.52 -0.38 10.83
N VAL A 184 4.59 -0.74 9.56
CA VAL A 184 4.18 0.12 8.44
C VAL A 184 2.66 0.10 8.31
N GLY A 185 2.04 1.27 8.41
CA GLY A 185 0.60 1.42 8.23
C GLY A 185 0.15 1.33 6.77
N GLN A 186 -1.15 1.54 6.55
CA GLN A 186 -1.74 1.57 5.21
C GLN A 186 -1.50 2.89 4.46
N ARG A 187 -0.78 3.84 5.06
CA ARG A 187 -0.46 5.17 4.52
C ARG A 187 0.98 5.53 4.86
N ASN A 188 1.51 6.55 4.18
CA ASN A 188 2.79 7.13 4.58
C ASN A 188 2.69 7.67 6.01
N ASP A 189 3.75 7.48 6.79
CA ASP A 189 3.72 7.80 8.22
C ASP A 189 5.08 8.30 8.74
N VAL A 190 5.04 8.91 9.92
CA VAL A 190 6.22 9.40 10.63
C VAL A 190 6.27 8.79 12.02
N PHE A 191 7.39 8.16 12.36
CA PHE A 191 7.66 7.62 13.69
C PHE A 191 8.76 8.42 14.39
N THR A 192 8.82 8.29 15.71
CA THR A 192 9.94 8.80 16.52
C THR A 192 10.71 7.65 17.16
N PHE A 193 12.03 7.78 17.20
CA PHE A 193 12.92 6.94 17.97
C PHE A 193 13.74 7.80 18.92
N ASP A 194 13.21 8.01 20.12
CA ASP A 194 13.89 8.73 21.19
C ASP A 194 14.65 7.74 22.07
N GLN A 195 15.96 7.93 22.18
CA GLN A 195 16.84 7.14 23.01
C GLN A 195 17.78 8.07 23.79
N LYS A 196 17.86 7.84 25.09
CA LYS A 196 18.83 8.52 25.96
C LYS A 196 20.00 7.61 26.25
N PHE A 197 21.20 8.16 26.18
CA PHE A 197 22.42 7.44 26.50
C PHE A 197 23.12 8.05 27.71
N GLU A 198 23.66 7.19 28.55
CA GLU A 198 24.49 7.57 29.70
C GLU A 198 25.91 7.06 29.50
N ARG A 199 26.90 7.85 29.93
CA ARG A 199 28.30 7.41 29.97
C ARG A 199 28.62 6.82 31.33
N VAL A 200 28.85 5.52 31.35
CA VAL A 200 29.33 4.82 32.55
C VAL A 200 30.85 4.83 32.53
N VAL A 201 31.44 5.60 33.44
CA VAL A 201 32.90 5.54 33.68
C VAL A 201 33.17 4.25 34.46
N ALA A 202 33.99 3.36 33.90
CA ALA A 202 34.38 2.13 34.60
C ALA A 202 34.99 2.50 35.97
N PRO A 203 34.59 1.83 37.07
CA PRO A 203 35.16 2.12 38.38
C PRO A 203 36.68 1.87 38.31
N LYS A 204 37.48 2.90 38.66
CA LYS A 204 38.94 2.76 38.75
C LYS A 204 39.23 1.57 39.65
N ALA A 205 39.88 0.54 39.11
CA ALA A 205 40.32 -0.61 39.89
C ALA A 205 41.15 -0.09 41.07
N VAL A 206 40.62 -0.24 42.29
CA VAL A 206 41.35 0.11 43.50
C VAL A 206 42.49 -0.88 43.59
N ARG A 207 43.70 -0.44 43.22
CA ARG A 207 44.91 -1.23 43.46
C ARG A 207 45.06 -1.33 44.97
N TYR A 208 44.68 -2.47 45.55
CA TYR A 208 45.06 -2.80 46.92
C TYR A 208 46.58 -2.82 46.97
N ALA A 209 47.16 -1.83 47.64
CA ALA A 209 48.57 -1.86 47.96
C ALA A 209 48.81 -3.08 48.87
N PRO A 210 49.85 -3.90 48.63
CA PRO A 210 50.16 -5.01 49.51
C PRO A 210 50.40 -4.46 50.93
N SER A 211 49.69 -5.03 51.91
CA SER A 211 49.82 -4.66 53.31
C SER A 211 51.29 -4.81 53.72
N LYS A 212 51.90 -3.72 54.23
CA LYS A 212 53.26 -3.77 54.77
C LYS A 212 53.30 -4.86 55.86
N PRO A 213 54.32 -5.75 55.87
CA PRO A 213 54.44 -6.75 56.92
C PRO A 213 54.58 -6.06 58.28
N VAL A 214 53.74 -6.47 59.23
CA VAL A 214 53.78 -6.00 60.62
C VAL A 214 55.06 -6.57 61.24
N GLY A 215 55.99 -5.70 61.60
CA GLY A 215 57.23 -6.09 62.29
C GLY A 215 56.94 -6.63 63.70
N PRO A 216 57.89 -7.38 64.29
CA PRO A 216 57.69 -8.04 65.58
C PRO A 216 57.45 -7.02 66.70
N VAL A 217 56.35 -7.21 67.43
CA VAL A 217 56.01 -6.44 68.63
C VAL A 217 56.81 -6.99 69.81
N LYS A 218 57.60 -6.15 70.48
CA LYS A 218 58.28 -6.53 71.72
C LYS A 218 57.25 -6.79 72.83
N ILE A 219 57.32 -7.95 73.44
CA ILE A 219 56.57 -8.30 74.65
C ILE A 219 57.48 -7.92 75.83
N ASN A 220 56.98 -7.05 76.71
CA ASN A 220 57.62 -6.73 77.99
C ASN A 220 57.25 -7.76 79.05
#